data_AF-A0AAN6DRS6-F1
#
_entry.id   AF-A0AAN6DRS6-F1
#
_cell.length_a   1.000
_cell.length_b   1.000
_cell.length_c   1.000
_cell.angle_alpha   90.00
_cell.angle_beta   90.00
_cell.angle_gamma   90.00
#
_symmetry.space_group_name_H-M   'P 1'
#
loop_
_entity.id
_entity.type
_entity.pdbx_description
1 polymer ?
#
loop_
_entity_poly.entity_id
_entity_poly.type
_entity_poly.pdbx_seq_one_letter_code
_entity_poly.pdbx_strand_id
1 'polypeptide(L)'
;MGRQVRVRGLAVAVPAEECAADFLDRPMASRVSAIASTQSRILTHPSELRASLKKANAHIQSDPQYVSQEWRVYAIAPDTVEFWQGEADRLHGRLRYARTAAEDVWQQDILWP
;
A
#
# COMPACT_ATOMS: atom_id res chain seq x y z
N MET A 1 2.65 13.65 -21.41
CA MET A 1 1.29 13.61 -20.83
C MET A 1 1.21 12.48 -19.82
N GLY A 2 0.30 12.56 -18.85
CA GLY A 2 0.25 11.63 -17.73
C GLY A 2 -0.70 10.45 -17.96
N ARG A 3 -0.55 9.42 -17.13
CA ARG A 3 -1.54 8.36 -16.92
C ARG A 3 -1.90 8.36 -15.44
N GLN A 4 -3.16 8.04 -15.14
CA GLN A 4 -3.60 7.81 -13.78
C GLN A 4 -4.50 6.57 -13.75
N VAL A 5 -4.35 5.76 -12.70
CA VAL A 5 -5.26 4.66 -12.40
C VAL A 5 -5.87 4.94 -11.03
N ARG A 6 -7.20 4.87 -10.94
CA ARG A 6 -7.93 5.00 -9.67
C ARG A 6 -8.61 3.67 -9.38
N VAL A 7 -8.23 3.05 -8.27
CA VAL A 7 -8.84 1.82 -7.77
C VAL A 7 -9.69 2.16 -6.55
N ARG A 8 -10.94 1.69 -6.54
CA ARG A 8 -11.85 1.84 -5.40
C ARG A 8 -12.46 0.48 -5.07
N GLY A 9 -12.64 0.24 -3.79
CA GLY A 9 -13.09 -1.03 -3.26
C GLY A 9 -12.90 -1.12 -1.76
N LEU A 10 -13.35 -2.24 -1.20
CA LEU A 10 -13.13 -2.54 0.20
C LEU A 10 -11.67 -2.89 0.44
N ALA A 11 -11.03 -2.27 1.43
CA ALA A 11 -9.74 -2.69 1.93
C ALA A 11 -9.92 -3.87 2.91
N VAL A 12 -9.28 -4.99 2.61
CA VAL A 12 -9.39 -6.24 3.37
C VAL A 12 -8.01 -6.59 3.91
N ALA A 13 -7.93 -6.90 5.21
CA ALA A 13 -6.69 -7.38 5.81
C ALA A 13 -6.34 -8.75 5.22
N VAL A 14 -5.11 -8.92 4.76
CA VAL A 14 -4.64 -10.22 4.27
C VAL A 14 -4.29 -11.15 5.44
N PRO A 15 -4.21 -12.48 5.22
CA PRO A 15 -3.80 -13.43 6.25
C PRO A 15 -2.44 -13.08 6.88
N ALA A 16 -2.24 -13.50 8.14
CA ALA A 16 -0.99 -13.23 8.86
C ALA A 16 0.25 -13.81 8.18
N GLU A 17 0.11 -14.96 7.50
CA GLU A 17 1.18 -15.59 6.73
C GLU A 17 1.63 -14.72 5.56
N GLU A 18 0.69 -14.13 4.81
CA GLU A 18 1.00 -13.19 3.73
C GLU A 18 1.64 -11.90 4.26
N CYS A 19 1.18 -11.39 5.40
CA CYS A 19 1.83 -10.26 6.06
C CYS A 19 3.29 -10.58 6.46
N ALA A 20 3.54 -11.79 6.96
CA ALA A 20 4.88 -12.24 7.35
C ALA A 20 5.79 -12.40 6.13
N ALA A 21 5.28 -13.00 5.06
CA ALA A 21 6.01 -13.15 3.80
C ALA A 21 6.37 -11.78 3.19
N ASP A 22 5.41 -10.85 3.09
CA ASP A 22 5.68 -9.48 2.64
C ASP A 22 6.74 -8.81 3.52
N PHE A 23 6.63 -8.94 4.85
CA PHE A 23 7.59 -8.32 5.75
C PHE A 23 9.01 -8.85 5.50
N LEU A 24 9.18 -10.16 5.37
CA LEU A 24 10.49 -10.82 5.20
C LEU A 24 11.13 -10.55 3.84
N ASP A 25 10.33 -10.35 2.78
CA ASP A 25 10.83 -10.02 1.43
C ASP A 25 11.40 -8.59 1.34
N ARG A 26 11.06 -7.72 2.30
CA ARG A 26 11.56 -6.34 2.33
C ARG A 26 13.08 -6.28 2.58
N PRO A 27 13.79 -5.32 1.94
CA PRO A 27 15.17 -5.02 2.28
C PRO A 27 15.34 -4.78 3.78
N MET A 28 16.49 -5.21 4.33
CA MET A 28 16.76 -5.13 5.77
C MET A 28 16.51 -3.72 6.34
N ALA A 29 16.99 -2.67 5.65
CA ALA A 29 16.78 -1.28 6.05
C ALA A 29 15.29 -0.89 6.12
N SER A 30 14.46 -1.41 5.22
CA SER A 30 13.01 -1.19 5.23
C SER A 30 12.33 -1.88 6.42
N ARG A 31 12.77 -3.10 6.76
CA ARG A 31 12.30 -3.81 7.96
C ARG A 31 12.68 -3.07 9.24
N VAL A 32 13.91 -2.55 9.32
CA VAL A 32 14.37 -1.70 10.44
C VAL A 32 13.51 -0.45 10.60
N SER A 33 13.24 0.25 9.49
CA SER A 33 12.41 1.45 9.51
C SER A 33 10.98 1.15 9.98
N ALA A 34 10.40 0.05 9.51
CA ALA A 34 9.06 -0.39 9.89
C ALA A 34 8.95 -0.71 11.40
N ILE A 35 9.96 -1.36 11.99
CA ILE A 35 10.00 -1.64 13.44
C ILE A 35 10.25 -0.37 14.25
N ALA A 36 11.14 0.51 13.78
CA ALA A 36 11.55 1.69 14.52
C ALA A 36 10.47 2.78 14.62
N SER A 37 9.53 2.81 13.66
CA SER A 37 8.55 3.87 13.52
C SER A 37 7.23 3.53 14.19
N THR A 38 6.81 4.35 15.15
CA THR A 38 5.41 4.39 15.60
C THR A 38 4.62 5.32 14.68
N GLN A 39 4.28 4.81 13.49
CA GLN A 39 3.72 5.60 12.40
C GLN A 39 2.55 6.50 12.87
N SER A 40 2.60 7.77 12.45
CA SER A 40 1.58 8.80 12.73
C SER A 40 1.45 9.28 14.19
N ARG A 41 2.22 8.74 15.13
CA ARG A 41 2.32 9.33 16.49
C ARG A 41 3.18 10.60 16.47
N ILE A 42 2.90 11.50 17.42
CA ILE A 42 3.69 12.72 17.62
C ILE A 42 5.11 12.31 18.00
N LEU A 43 6.09 12.74 17.21
CA LEU A 43 7.51 12.61 17.54
C LEU A 43 7.93 13.81 18.38
N THR A 44 8.36 13.56 19.62
CA THR A 44 8.69 14.64 20.56
C THR A 44 10.05 15.28 20.25
N HIS A 45 11.02 14.47 19.81
CA HIS A 45 12.36 14.94 19.48
C HIS A 45 13.04 14.03 18.43
N PRO A 46 13.83 14.56 17.48
CA PRO A 46 14.49 13.74 16.45
C PRO A 46 15.44 12.65 16.98
N SER A 47 15.98 12.81 18.19
CA SER A 47 16.86 11.79 18.81
C SER A 47 16.12 10.51 19.15
N GLU A 48 14.82 10.57 19.42
CA GLU A 48 13.97 9.41 19.71
C GLU A 48 13.94 8.44 18.52
N LEU A 49 13.73 8.98 17.31
CA LEU A 49 13.75 8.22 16.07
C LEU A 49 15.12 7.57 15.82
N ARG A 50 16.22 8.31 16.04
CA ARG A 50 17.59 7.77 15.88
C ARG A 50 17.87 6.63 16.86
N ALA A 51 17.44 6.76 18.11
CA ALA A 51 17.57 5.71 19.11
C ALA A 51 16.74 4.48 18.75
N SER A 52 15.50 4.67 18.27
CA SER A 52 14.62 3.59 17.83
C SER A 52 15.20 2.82 16.64
N LEU A 53 15.73 3.53 15.62
CA LEU A 53 16.40 2.91 14.47
C LEU A 53 17.61 2.07 14.89
N LYS A 54 18.45 2.58 15.82
CA LYS A 54 19.60 1.82 16.32
C LYS A 54 19.17 0.53 17.02
N LYS A 55 18.12 0.58 17.85
CA LYS A 55 17.56 -0.59 18.53
C LYS A 55 16.98 -1.60 17.55
N ALA A 56 16.15 -1.15 16.60
CA ALA A 56 15.56 -2.00 15.58
C ALA A 56 16.61 -2.66 14.67
N ASN A 57 17.67 -1.93 14.31
CA ASN A 57 18.77 -2.50 13.53
C ASN A 57 19.51 -3.61 14.29
N ALA A 58 19.84 -3.37 15.57
CA ALA A 58 20.47 -4.40 16.39
C ALA A 58 19.57 -5.64 16.54
N HIS A 59 18.26 -5.43 16.70
CA HIS A 59 17.28 -6.50 16.81
C HIS A 59 17.21 -7.36 15.54
N ILE A 60 17.05 -6.75 14.36
CA ILE A 60 17.03 -7.50 13.08
C ILE A 60 18.39 -8.16 12.79
N GLN A 61 19.50 -7.54 13.17
CA GLN A 61 20.80 -8.19 13.04
C GLN A 61 20.93 -9.45 13.92
N SER A 62 20.34 -9.43 15.13
CA SER A 62 20.30 -10.61 16.01
C SER A 62 19.29 -11.67 15.58
N ASP A 63 18.19 -11.25 14.95
CA ASP A 63 17.15 -12.13 14.44
C ASP A 63 16.68 -11.67 13.04
N PRO A 64 17.38 -12.11 11.97
CA PRO A 64 17.02 -11.75 10.61
C PRO A 64 15.68 -12.34 10.14
N GLN A 65 15.08 -13.27 10.88
CA GLN A 65 13.78 -13.88 10.59
C GLN A 65 12.65 -13.29 11.42
N TYR A 66 12.95 -12.31 12.27
CA TYR A 66 11.93 -11.59 13.03
C TYR A 66 10.88 -10.98 12.10
N VAL A 67 9.61 -11.16 12.47
CA VAL A 67 8.45 -10.57 11.81
C VAL A 67 7.73 -9.66 12.80
N SER A 68 7.54 -8.40 12.43
CA SER A 68 6.77 -7.47 13.26
C SER A 68 5.29 -7.85 13.30
N GLN A 69 4.74 -8.06 14.50
CA GLN A 69 3.32 -8.33 14.67
C GLN A 69 2.42 -7.14 14.35
N GLU A 70 2.97 -5.92 14.34
CA GLU A 70 2.26 -4.69 13.96
C GLU A 70 2.22 -4.51 12.44
N TRP A 71 3.02 -5.27 11.68
CA TRP A 71 2.99 -5.22 10.23
C TRP A 71 1.69 -5.81 9.70
N ARG A 72 1.02 -5.03 8.85
CA ARG A 72 -0.26 -5.39 8.25
C ARG A 72 -0.25 -5.00 6.78
N VAL A 73 -0.64 -5.94 5.95
CA VAL A 73 -0.90 -5.71 4.53
C VAL A 73 -2.41 -5.74 4.32
N TYR A 74 -2.91 -4.82 3.50
CA TYR A 74 -4.30 -4.78 3.08
C TYR A 74 -4.36 -4.92 1.57
N ALA A 75 -5.25 -5.76 1.07
CA ALA A 75 -5.61 -5.82 -0.34
C ALA A 75 -6.89 -5.01 -0.58
N ILE A 76 -6.96 -4.31 -1.71
CA ILE A 76 -8.21 -3.68 -2.13
C ILE A 76 -8.96 -4.71 -2.98
N ALA A 77 -10.16 -5.09 -2.58
CA ALA A 77 -11.11 -5.84 -3.41
C ALA A 77 -11.86 -4.83 -4.27
N PRO A 78 -11.47 -4.62 -5.55
CA PRO A 78 -11.95 -3.49 -6.32
C PRO A 78 -13.41 -3.71 -6.74
N ASP A 79 -14.23 -2.68 -6.54
CA ASP A 79 -15.55 -2.55 -7.16
C ASP A 79 -15.51 -1.62 -8.38
N THR A 80 -14.50 -0.76 -8.47
CA THR A 80 -14.33 0.22 -9.54
C THR A 80 -12.85 0.42 -9.85
N VAL A 81 -12.51 0.42 -11.14
CA VAL A 81 -11.19 0.81 -11.65
C VAL A 81 -11.38 1.84 -12.77
N GLU A 82 -10.75 3.00 -12.66
CA GLU A 82 -10.77 4.04 -13.69
C GLU A 82 -9.35 4.26 -14.24
N PHE A 83 -9.23 4.21 -15.56
CA PHE A 83 -8.02 4.55 -16.30
C PHE A 83 -8.20 5.92 -16.92
N TRP A 84 -7.30 6.84 -16.60
CA TRP A 84 -7.24 8.17 -17.18
C TRP A 84 -5.96 8.31 -18.02
N GLN A 85 -6.11 8.82 -19.23
CA GLN A 85 -5.03 9.09 -20.18
C GLN A 85 -5.10 10.55 -20.60
N GLY A 86 -4.03 11.30 -20.33
CA GLY A 86 -3.93 12.70 -20.72
C GLY A 86 -3.65 12.84 -22.22
N GLU A 87 -4.34 13.78 -22.84
CA GLU A 87 -4.29 14.14 -24.27
C GLU A 87 -4.06 15.65 -24.46
N ALA A 88 -3.32 16.02 -25.51
CA ALA A 88 -2.69 17.34 -25.64
C ALA A 88 -3.68 18.47 -25.87
N ASP A 89 -4.80 18.13 -26.51
CA ASP A 89 -5.97 18.96 -26.77
C ASP A 89 -6.89 19.11 -25.55
N ARG A 90 -6.52 18.52 -24.40
CA ARG A 90 -7.31 18.45 -23.16
C ARG A 90 -8.53 17.52 -23.22
N LEU A 91 -8.70 16.73 -24.27
CA LEU A 91 -9.76 15.74 -24.41
C LEU A 91 -9.34 14.41 -23.80
N HIS A 92 -9.17 14.40 -22.47
CA HIS A 92 -8.61 13.25 -21.76
C HIS A 92 -9.50 12.01 -21.84
N GLY A 93 -8.90 10.86 -22.15
CA GLY A 93 -9.59 9.58 -22.13
C GLY A 93 -9.85 9.12 -20.70
N ARG A 94 -11.10 8.82 -20.37
CA ARG A 94 -11.49 8.24 -19.07
C ARG A 94 -12.30 6.99 -19.26
N LEU A 95 -11.71 5.84 -18.94
CA LEU A 95 -12.31 4.53 -19.07
C LEU A 95 -12.56 3.94 -17.67
N ARG A 96 -13.83 3.79 -17.29
CA ARG A 96 -14.24 3.23 -16.00
C ARG A 96 -14.73 1.80 -16.17
N TYR A 97 -14.22 0.90 -15.35
CA TYR A 97 -14.77 -0.42 -15.11
C TYR A 97 -15.45 -0.42 -13.74
N ALA A 98 -16.70 -0.86 -13.66
CA ALA A 98 -17.42 -1.04 -12.39
C ALA A 98 -18.05 -2.43 -12.32
N ARG A 99 -17.90 -3.12 -11.19
CA ARG A 99 -18.46 -4.44 -10.95
C ARG A 99 -19.95 -4.32 -10.64
N THR A 100 -20.80 -5.09 -11.31
CA THR A 100 -22.24 -5.14 -11.02
C THR A 100 -22.51 -6.19 -9.95
N ALA A 101 -23.42 -5.89 -9.01
CA ALA A 101 -23.73 -6.79 -7.89
C ALA A 101 -24.42 -8.10 -8.31
N ALA A 102 -25.00 -8.15 -9.51
CA ALA A 102 -25.86 -9.23 -9.94
C ALA A 102 -25.10 -10.44 -10.52
N GLU A 103 -23.93 -10.25 -11.15
CA GLU A 103 -23.35 -11.31 -12.01
C GLU A 103 -21.81 -11.39 -11.98
N ASP A 104 -21.13 -10.70 -11.06
CA ASP A 104 -19.65 -10.61 -11.04
C ASP A 104 -19.04 -10.05 -12.35
N VAL A 105 -19.86 -9.40 -13.17
CA VAL A 105 -19.48 -8.81 -14.46
C VAL A 105 -18.97 -7.38 -14.25
N TRP A 106 -17.93 -7.03 -15.01
CA TRP A 106 -17.43 -5.66 -15.10
C TRP A 106 -18.12 -4.92 -16.25
N GLN A 107 -18.83 -3.85 -15.93
CA GLN A 107 -19.36 -2.91 -16.91
C GLN A 107 -18.29 -1.86 -17.24
N GLN A 108 -18.11 -1.61 -18.53
CA GLN A 108 -17.20 -0.59 -19.04
C GLN A 108 -17.99 0.66 -19.48
N ASP A 109 -17.58 1.83 -18.99
CA ASP A 109 -18.14 3.13 -19.39
C ASP A 109 -17.01 4.10 -19.79
N ILE A 110 -17.28 4.98 -20.76
CA ILE A 110 -16.42 6.13 -21.06
C ILE A 110 -16.99 7.34 -20.30
N LEU A 111 -16.13 8.06 -19.58
CA LEU A 111 -16.52 9.26 -18.83
C LEU A 111 -16.06 10.51 -19.57
N TRP A 112 -16.76 11.63 -19.33
CA TRP A 112 -16.30 12.95 -19.72
C TRP A 112 -14.92 13.25 -19.08
N PRO A 113 -13.99 13.89 -19.82
CA PRO A 113 -12.65 14.26 -19.34
C PRO A 113 -12.61 14.91 -17.95
#